data_AF-A0A0C4WUN1-F1
#
_entry.id   AF-A0A0C4WUN1-F1
#
_cell.length_a   1.000
_cell.length_b   1.000
_cell.length_c   1.000
_cell.angle_alpha   90.00
_cell.angle_beta   90.00
_cell.angle_gamma   90.00
#
_symmetry.space_group_name_H-M   'P 1'
#
loop_
_entity.id
_entity.type
_entity.pdbx_description
1 polymer ?
#
loop_
_entity_poly.entity_id
_entity_poly.type
_entity_poly.pdbx_seq_one_letter_code
_entity_poly.pdbx_strand_id
1 'polypeptide(L)'
;MPASMPLLLPGPRGMRPAARADELRELLRQALESLERAVSPSSPFDPAKASHTWRVAASDYSKSTILLPALAGLRLAAPGTRLAVLGIAPSRIARQAEQGEVDMAFHISDEAPASLHRRPLFTDQYVLVGRAGHPRLKRRPTLSQFCKLDHVIVLPDGGGLHGITDTALSELGLTRRVVLSILQPMDSPPRC
;
A
#
# COMPACT_ATOMS: atom_id res chain seq x y z
N MET A 1 -2.15 -41.58 22.79
CA MET A 1 -2.35 -40.92 21.49
C MET A 1 -2.79 -39.49 21.76
N PRO A 2 -2.05 -38.45 21.36
CA PRO A 2 -2.52 -37.09 21.54
C PRO A 2 -3.75 -36.87 20.64
N ALA A 3 -4.81 -36.29 21.21
CA ALA A 3 -6.03 -35.98 20.48
C ALA A 3 -5.70 -35.08 19.28
N SER A 4 -6.07 -35.50 18.07
CA SER A 4 -5.91 -34.69 16.86
C SER A 4 -6.75 -33.43 17.01
N MET A 5 -6.09 -32.31 17.33
CA MET A 5 -6.78 -31.03 17.43
C MET A 5 -7.47 -30.70 16.11
N PRO A 6 -8.78 -30.41 16.12
CA PRO A 6 -9.53 -30.15 14.90
C PRO A 6 -9.04 -28.86 14.24
N LEU A 7 -8.94 -28.86 12.92
CA LEU A 7 -8.59 -27.69 12.12
C LEU A 7 -9.79 -26.77 11.85
N LEU A 8 -11.00 -27.31 11.93
CA LEU A 8 -12.24 -26.59 11.68
C LEU A 8 -13.22 -26.84 12.82
N LEU A 9 -13.92 -25.79 13.22
CA LEU A 9 -14.99 -25.83 14.22
C LEU A 9 -16.31 -25.40 13.58
N PRO A 10 -17.47 -25.98 13.97
CA PRO A 10 -18.77 -25.51 13.52
C PRO A 10 -19.04 -24.08 14.01
N GLY A 11 -19.63 -23.24 13.16
CA GLY A 11 -20.03 -21.88 13.48
C GLY A 11 -21.32 -21.46 12.76
N PRO A 12 -21.87 -20.27 13.10
CA PRO A 12 -23.19 -19.84 12.62
C PRO A 12 -23.30 -19.61 11.10
N ARG A 13 -22.17 -19.58 10.37
CA ARG A 13 -22.11 -19.45 8.91
C ARG A 13 -21.34 -20.60 8.22
N GLY A 14 -21.29 -21.77 8.85
CA GLY A 14 -20.54 -22.94 8.37
C GLY A 14 -19.29 -23.20 9.21
N MET A 15 -18.24 -23.75 8.60
CA MET A 15 -17.02 -24.12 9.31
C MET A 15 -16.11 -22.89 9.52
N ARG A 16 -15.54 -22.73 10.71
CA ARG A 16 -14.57 -21.69 11.05
C ARG A 16 -13.21 -22.31 11.36
N PRO A 17 -12.08 -21.70 10.94
CA PRO A 17 -10.75 -22.15 11.33
C PRO A 17 -10.62 -22.25 12.85
N ALA A 18 -10.03 -23.35 13.32
CA ALA A 18 -9.53 -23.48 14.68
C ALA A 18 -8.13 -22.84 14.79
N ALA A 19 -7.68 -22.56 16.01
CA ALA A 19 -6.35 -21.98 16.25
C ALA A 19 -5.22 -22.72 15.52
N ARG A 20 -5.29 -24.06 15.51
CA ARG A 20 -4.31 -24.90 14.81
C ARG A 20 -4.32 -24.72 13.29
N ALA A 21 -5.48 -24.43 12.68
CA ALA A 21 -5.55 -24.15 11.25
C ALA A 21 -4.98 -22.79 10.89
N ASP A 22 -5.15 -21.78 11.74
CA ASP A 22 -4.54 -20.47 11.51
C ASP A 22 -3.02 -20.50 11.72
N GLU A 23 -2.51 -21.27 12.69
CA GLU A 23 -1.07 -21.56 12.84
C GLU A 23 -0.47 -22.22 11.59
N LEU A 24 -1.19 -23.18 11.00
CA LEU A 24 -0.70 -23.97 9.87
C LEU A 24 -0.94 -23.31 8.51
N ARG A 25 -1.83 -22.31 8.43
CA ARG A 25 -2.28 -21.71 7.17
C ARG A 25 -1.11 -21.28 6.30
N GLU A 26 -0.20 -20.51 6.88
CA GLU A 26 0.92 -19.92 6.15
C GLU A 26 1.96 -20.97 5.78
N LEU A 27 2.29 -21.88 6.69
CA LEU A 27 3.21 -23.00 6.44
C LEU A 27 2.69 -23.91 5.31
N LEU A 28 1.40 -24.22 5.31
CA LEU A 28 0.77 -25.03 4.26
C LEU A 28 0.71 -24.28 2.92
N ARG A 29 0.40 -22.99 2.92
CA ARG A 29 0.42 -22.16 1.70
C ARG A 29 1.81 -22.19 1.06
N GLN A 30 2.86 -21.92 1.84
CA GLN A 30 4.24 -21.94 1.36
C GLN A 30 4.67 -23.31 0.84
N ALA A 31 4.27 -24.40 1.53
CA ALA A 31 4.56 -25.76 1.10
C ALA A 31 3.86 -26.09 -0.23
N LEU A 32 2.59 -25.70 -0.39
CA LEU A 32 1.83 -25.90 -1.62
C LEU A 32 2.41 -25.08 -2.78
N GLU A 33 2.78 -23.82 -2.56
CA GLU A 33 3.43 -22.99 -3.59
C GLU A 33 4.81 -23.52 -3.99
N SER A 34 5.55 -24.09 -3.04
CA SER A 34 6.85 -24.71 -3.32
C SER A 34 6.68 -26.00 -4.12
N LEU A 35 5.67 -26.81 -3.80
CA LEU A 35 5.28 -27.98 -4.58
C LEU A 35 4.84 -27.55 -5.98
N GLU A 36 3.93 -26.58 -6.11
CA GLU A 36 3.51 -26.04 -7.41
C GLU A 36 4.71 -25.57 -8.23
N ARG A 37 5.68 -24.86 -7.65
CA ARG A 37 6.90 -24.47 -8.35
C ARG A 37 7.77 -25.65 -8.77
N ALA A 38 7.82 -26.71 -7.97
CA ALA A 38 8.62 -27.90 -8.26
C ALA A 38 7.99 -28.79 -9.34
N VAL A 39 6.65 -28.86 -9.40
CA VAL A 39 5.92 -29.72 -10.36
C VAL A 39 5.47 -28.94 -11.61
N SER A 40 5.42 -27.61 -11.55
CA SER A 40 5.13 -26.78 -12.72
C SER A 40 6.27 -26.91 -13.73
N PRO A 41 5.97 -27.19 -15.02
CA PRO A 41 6.97 -27.13 -16.07
C PRO A 41 7.68 -25.78 -16.01
N SER A 42 9.00 -25.78 -16.22
CA SER A 42 9.84 -24.58 -16.30
C SER A 42 9.57 -23.78 -17.58
N SER A 43 8.30 -23.55 -17.93
CA SER A 43 7.97 -22.65 -19.01
C SER A 43 8.21 -21.21 -18.53
N PRO A 44 8.86 -20.36 -19.34
CA PRO A 44 8.96 -18.94 -19.04
C PRO A 44 7.55 -18.35 -18.85
N PHE A 45 7.44 -17.36 -17.97
CA PHE A 45 6.19 -16.67 -17.72
C PHE A 45 5.64 -16.04 -19.00
N ASP A 46 4.46 -16.49 -19.43
CA ASP A 46 3.72 -15.95 -20.58
C ASP A 46 2.56 -15.08 -20.06
N PRO A 47 2.68 -13.74 -20.09
CA PRO A 47 1.65 -12.86 -19.56
C PRO A 47 0.30 -13.04 -20.27
N ALA A 48 0.30 -13.42 -21.56
CA ALA A 48 -0.92 -13.59 -22.34
C ALA A 48 -1.77 -14.78 -21.86
N LYS A 49 -1.15 -15.78 -21.22
CA LYS A 49 -1.81 -16.97 -20.67
C LYS A 49 -2.00 -16.91 -19.16
N ALA A 50 -1.46 -15.90 -18.49
CA ALA A 50 -1.54 -15.78 -17.05
C ALA A 50 -2.99 -15.49 -16.58
N SER A 51 -3.42 -16.19 -15.53
CA SER A 51 -4.73 -16.01 -14.89
C SER A 51 -4.63 -15.58 -13.42
N HIS A 52 -3.43 -15.18 -12.98
CA HIS A 52 -3.15 -14.83 -11.58
C HIS A 52 -3.87 -13.55 -11.14
N THR A 53 -4.18 -13.45 -9.84
CA THR A 53 -4.71 -12.23 -9.23
C THR A 53 -3.60 -11.54 -8.44
N TRP A 54 -3.07 -10.44 -8.96
CA TRP A 54 -2.04 -9.66 -8.30
C TRP A 54 -2.65 -8.77 -7.22
N ARG A 55 -2.19 -8.91 -5.98
CA ARG A 55 -2.55 -8.08 -4.82
C ARG A 55 -1.53 -6.97 -4.67
N VAL A 56 -1.94 -5.74 -4.89
CA VAL A 56 -1.06 -4.58 -4.90
C VAL A 56 -1.44 -3.59 -3.82
N ALA A 57 -0.51 -3.31 -2.91
CA ALA A 57 -0.68 -2.25 -1.91
C ALA A 57 -0.33 -0.88 -2.51
N ALA A 58 -1.26 0.07 -2.44
CA ALA A 58 -1.07 1.41 -3.01
C ALA A 58 -1.81 2.49 -2.21
N SER A 59 -1.23 3.70 -2.16
CA SER A 59 -1.94 4.92 -1.78
C SER A 59 -2.79 5.44 -2.95
N ASP A 60 -3.74 6.33 -2.71
CA ASP A 60 -4.55 6.94 -3.79
C ASP A 60 -3.71 7.73 -4.79
N TYR A 61 -2.61 8.33 -4.30
CA TYR A 61 -1.60 8.91 -5.18
C TYR A 61 -1.00 7.86 -6.12
N SER A 62 -0.51 6.73 -5.62
CA SER A 62 0.04 5.65 -6.46
C SER A 62 -1.03 5.01 -7.36
N LYS A 63 -2.28 4.93 -6.90
CA LYS A 63 -3.41 4.46 -7.72
C LYS A 63 -3.58 5.35 -8.96
N SER A 64 -3.66 6.66 -8.76
CA SER A 64 -3.91 7.63 -9.82
C SER A 64 -2.73 7.86 -10.75
N THR A 65 -1.50 7.82 -10.22
CA THR A 65 -0.29 8.13 -11.00
C THR A 65 0.34 6.91 -11.67
N ILE A 66 0.11 5.70 -11.15
CA ILE A 66 0.75 4.47 -11.65
C ILE A 66 -0.30 3.48 -12.13
N LEU A 67 -1.18 3.03 -11.23
CA LEU A 67 -2.06 1.89 -11.51
C LEU A 67 -3.10 2.19 -12.59
N LEU A 68 -3.79 3.32 -12.49
CA LEU A 68 -4.82 3.72 -13.46
C LEU A 68 -4.22 3.91 -14.87
N PRO A 69 -3.12 4.67 -15.06
CA PRO A 69 -2.46 4.77 -16.38
C PRO A 69 -1.95 3.43 -16.92
N ALA A 70 -1.44 2.55 -16.06
CA ALA A 70 -0.90 1.25 -16.48
C ALA A 70 -1.98 0.21 -16.83
N LEU A 71 -3.24 0.42 -16.42
CA LEU A 71 -4.28 -0.59 -16.50
C LEU A 71 -4.56 -1.02 -17.95
N ALA A 72 -4.62 -0.07 -18.89
CA ALA A 72 -4.87 -0.38 -20.31
C ALA A 72 -3.77 -1.27 -20.91
N GLY A 73 -2.50 -0.93 -20.65
CA GLY A 73 -1.35 -1.74 -21.07
C GLY A 73 -1.34 -3.12 -20.42
N LEU A 74 -1.67 -3.21 -19.13
CA LEU A 74 -1.79 -4.48 -18.42
C LEU A 74 -2.89 -5.36 -19.00
N ARG A 75 -4.06 -4.80 -19.34
CA ARG A 75 -5.16 -5.56 -19.96
C ARG A 75 -4.78 -6.10 -21.34
N LEU A 76 -4.00 -5.34 -22.11
CA LEU A 76 -3.53 -5.78 -23.44
C LEU A 76 -2.47 -6.90 -23.32
N ALA A 77 -1.51 -6.74 -22.42
CA ALA A 77 -0.40 -7.69 -22.27
C ALA A 77 -0.80 -8.96 -21.52
N ALA A 78 -1.72 -8.87 -20.55
CA ALA A 78 -2.10 -9.96 -19.65
C ALA A 78 -3.61 -10.02 -19.40
N PRO A 79 -4.43 -10.32 -20.43
CA PRO A 79 -5.88 -10.17 -20.39
C PRO A 79 -6.56 -11.08 -19.35
N GLY A 80 -5.99 -12.25 -19.07
CA GLY A 80 -6.52 -13.22 -18.10
C GLY A 80 -6.26 -12.86 -16.63
N THR A 81 -5.36 -11.92 -16.36
CA THR A 81 -4.96 -11.58 -14.98
C THR A 81 -5.97 -10.66 -14.30
N ARG A 82 -5.97 -10.65 -12.97
CA ARG A 82 -6.76 -9.71 -12.16
C ARG A 82 -5.84 -8.87 -11.30
N LEU A 83 -6.31 -7.68 -10.92
CA LEU A 83 -5.61 -6.78 -10.02
C LEU A 83 -6.52 -6.45 -8.85
N ALA A 84 -6.08 -6.79 -7.64
CA ALA A 84 -6.71 -6.42 -6.39
C ALA A 84 -5.88 -5.33 -5.72
N VAL A 85 -6.42 -4.12 -5.61
CA VAL A 85 -5.71 -3.00 -4.99
C VAL A 85 -6.11 -2.90 -3.53
N LEU A 86 -5.12 -2.95 -2.65
CA LEU A 86 -5.26 -2.85 -1.21
C LEU A 86 -4.69 -1.52 -0.75
N GLY A 87 -5.24 -0.94 0.31
CA GLY A 87 -4.64 0.24 0.90
C GLY A 87 -3.32 -0.10 1.59
N ILE A 88 -2.35 0.79 1.44
CA ILE A 88 -1.02 0.59 1.99
C ILE A 88 -0.98 0.89 3.49
N ALA A 89 -0.37 -0.01 4.25
CA ALA A 89 -0.03 0.19 5.66
C ALA A 89 1.50 -0.01 5.81
N PRO A 90 2.32 1.06 5.81
CA PRO A 90 3.78 0.96 5.76
C PRO A 90 4.38 0.02 6.80
N SER A 91 3.88 0.08 8.04
CA SER A 91 4.36 -0.77 9.14
C SER A 91 4.04 -2.25 9.00
N ARG A 92 3.12 -2.64 8.11
CA ARG A 92 2.68 -4.04 7.92
C ARG A 92 3.17 -4.65 6.62
N ILE A 93 3.69 -3.85 5.70
CA ILE A 93 3.93 -4.26 4.31
C ILE A 93 4.91 -5.44 4.18
N ALA A 94 5.96 -5.48 5.00
CA ALA A 94 6.90 -6.59 5.03
C ALA A 94 6.21 -7.90 5.43
N ARG A 95 5.47 -7.87 6.55
CA ARG A 95 4.72 -9.02 7.04
C ARG A 95 3.65 -9.47 6.02
N GLN A 96 2.96 -8.54 5.39
CA GLN A 96 1.94 -8.84 4.38
C GLN A 96 2.54 -9.49 3.14
N ALA A 97 3.72 -9.05 2.71
CA ALA A 97 4.45 -9.68 1.62
C ALA A 97 4.93 -11.10 1.99
N GLU A 98 5.49 -11.28 3.19
CA GLU A 98 5.92 -12.58 3.71
C GLU A 98 4.75 -13.58 3.79
N GLN A 99 3.55 -13.10 4.15
CA GLN A 99 2.32 -13.89 4.26
C GLN A 99 1.56 -14.07 2.92
N GLY A 100 2.07 -13.52 1.82
CA GLY A 100 1.39 -13.58 0.51
C GLY A 100 0.06 -12.81 0.47
N GLU A 101 -0.18 -11.90 1.41
CA GLU A 101 -1.34 -11.01 1.39
C GLU A 101 -1.19 -9.90 0.35
N VAL A 102 0.06 -9.54 0.02
CA VAL A 102 0.43 -8.53 -0.98
C VAL A 102 1.59 -9.07 -1.83
N ASP A 103 1.47 -8.99 -3.15
CA ASP A 103 2.52 -9.40 -4.09
C ASP A 103 3.47 -8.25 -4.42
N MET A 104 2.96 -7.01 -4.41
CA MET A 104 3.72 -5.79 -4.72
C MET A 104 3.18 -4.59 -3.97
N ALA A 105 4.04 -3.62 -3.68
CA ALA A 105 3.63 -2.35 -3.14
C ALA A 105 4.24 -1.14 -3.85
N PHE A 106 3.46 -0.08 -3.99
CA PHE A 106 3.95 1.23 -4.38
C PHE A 106 4.11 2.12 -3.14
N HIS A 107 5.36 2.34 -2.77
CA HIS A 107 5.73 3.07 -1.56
C HIS A 107 6.91 4.01 -1.82
N ILE A 108 7.15 4.92 -0.87
CA ILE A 108 8.31 5.82 -0.89
C ILE A 108 9.55 4.96 -0.66
N SER A 109 10.54 5.06 -1.56
CA SER A 109 11.68 4.14 -1.57
C SER A 109 12.49 4.19 -0.27
N ASP A 110 12.61 5.36 0.36
CA ASP A 110 13.38 5.54 1.61
C ASP A 110 12.67 4.99 2.85
N GLU A 111 11.35 4.78 2.77
CA GLU A 111 10.53 4.20 3.84
C GLU A 111 10.33 2.68 3.68
N ALA A 112 10.82 2.10 2.58
CA ALA A 112 10.68 0.67 2.31
C ALA A 112 11.48 -0.19 3.31
N PRO A 113 10.89 -1.23 3.92
CA PRO A 113 11.60 -2.15 4.80
C PRO A 113 12.82 -2.79 4.13
N ALA A 114 13.93 -2.89 4.85
CA ALA A 114 15.18 -3.45 4.33
C ALA A 114 15.09 -4.94 3.94
N SER A 115 14.10 -5.67 4.47
CA SER A 115 13.84 -7.07 4.12
C SER A 115 13.19 -7.25 2.74
N LEU A 116 12.71 -6.17 2.12
CA LEU A 116 12.06 -6.21 0.80
C LEU A 116 12.99 -5.73 -0.31
N HIS A 117 12.86 -6.35 -1.47
CA HIS A 117 13.46 -5.81 -2.69
C HIS A 117 12.70 -4.55 -3.13
N ARG A 118 13.45 -3.47 -3.39
CA ARG A 118 12.89 -2.20 -3.87
C ARG A 118 13.50 -1.83 -5.23
N ARG A 119 12.68 -1.20 -6.07
CA ARG A 119 13.11 -0.63 -7.35
C ARG A 119 12.51 0.76 -7.52
N PRO A 120 13.32 1.83 -7.63
CA PRO A 120 12.83 3.17 -7.93
C PRO A 120 12.11 3.16 -9.29
N LEU A 121 10.92 3.77 -9.35
CA LEU A 121 10.14 3.88 -10.59
C LEU A 121 10.24 5.27 -11.20
N PHE A 122 10.12 6.31 -10.38
CA PHE A 122 10.28 7.71 -10.73
C PHE A 122 10.54 8.52 -9.46
N THR A 123 10.92 9.78 -9.64
CA THR A 123 10.98 10.78 -8.58
C THR A 123 9.84 11.78 -8.77
N ASP A 124 9.29 12.28 -7.66
CA ASP A 124 8.28 13.32 -7.67
C ASP A 124 8.66 14.45 -6.71
N GLN A 125 8.03 15.62 -6.86
CA GLN A 125 8.33 16.82 -6.09
C GLN A 125 7.13 17.29 -5.30
N TYR A 126 7.33 17.47 -3.99
CA TYR A 126 6.34 18.14 -3.14
C TYR A 126 6.22 19.61 -3.53
N VAL A 127 4.99 20.04 -3.79
CA VAL A 127 4.67 21.45 -4.10
C VAL A 127 3.69 22.01 -3.08
N LEU A 128 3.81 23.31 -2.81
CA LEU A 128 2.82 24.02 -2.01
C LEU A 128 1.61 24.34 -2.89
N VAL A 129 0.45 23.81 -2.51
CA VAL A 129 -0.83 24.12 -3.16
C VAL A 129 -1.62 25.07 -2.26
N GLY A 130 -2.22 26.10 -2.87
CA GLY A 130 -3.13 27.01 -2.20
C GLY A 130 -4.21 27.48 -3.16
N ARG A 131 -5.32 28.00 -2.62
CA ARG A 131 -6.43 28.50 -3.44
C ARG A 131 -5.96 29.60 -4.41
N ALA A 132 -6.63 29.71 -5.55
CA ALA A 132 -6.43 30.81 -6.48
C ALA A 132 -6.64 32.16 -5.76
N GLY A 133 -5.76 33.12 -6.05
CA GLY A 133 -5.79 34.46 -5.44
C GLY A 133 -5.52 34.49 -3.93
N HIS A 134 -4.82 33.49 -3.37
CA HIS A 134 -4.49 33.50 -1.94
C HIS A 134 -3.60 34.70 -1.60
N PRO A 135 -3.99 35.55 -0.61
CA PRO A 135 -3.36 36.87 -0.39
C PRO A 135 -1.88 36.79 -0.05
N ARG A 136 -1.46 35.70 0.62
CA ARG A 136 -0.06 35.46 1.02
C ARG A 136 0.73 34.58 0.03
N LEU A 137 0.11 34.09 -1.05
CA LEU A 137 0.76 33.22 -2.06
C LEU A 137 0.75 33.85 -3.46
N LYS A 138 0.80 35.18 -3.54
CA LYS A 138 0.96 35.90 -4.82
C LYS A 138 2.32 35.66 -5.49
N ARG A 139 3.31 35.23 -4.71
CA ARG A 139 4.67 34.84 -5.12
C ARG A 139 5.09 33.63 -4.28
N ARG A 140 6.14 32.92 -4.72
CA ARG A 140 6.72 31.81 -3.96
C ARG A 140 7.16 32.31 -2.56
N PRO A 141 6.62 31.76 -1.46
CA PRO A 141 6.98 32.20 -0.11
C PRO A 141 8.40 31.75 0.26
N THR A 142 9.04 32.51 1.15
CA THR A 142 10.24 32.02 1.85
C THR A 142 9.87 30.92 2.85
N LEU A 143 10.85 30.16 3.33
CA LEU A 143 10.61 29.09 4.31
C LEU A 143 9.97 29.62 5.61
N SER A 144 10.43 30.78 6.09
CA SER A 144 9.81 31.45 7.26
C SER A 144 8.36 31.89 7.00
N GLN A 145 8.07 32.37 5.78
CA GLN A 145 6.69 32.73 5.41
C GLN A 145 5.81 31.48 5.30
N PHE A 146 6.34 30.38 4.76
CA PHE A 146 5.66 29.09 4.69
C PHE A 146 5.26 28.59 6.09
N CYS A 147 6.17 28.63 7.05
CA CYS A 147 5.92 28.22 8.44
C CYS A 147 4.81 29.02 9.14
N LYS A 148 4.56 30.27 8.70
CA LYS A 148 3.51 31.16 9.23
C LYS A 148 2.14 30.98 8.57
N LEU A 149 2.01 30.10 7.57
CA LEU A 149 0.73 29.75 6.98
C LEU A 149 0.03 28.68 7.83
N ASP A 150 -1.30 28.61 7.68
CA ASP A 150 -2.09 27.51 8.21
C ASP A 150 -2.09 26.36 7.18
N HIS A 151 -1.65 25.18 7.60
CA HIS A 151 -1.46 24.01 6.73
C HIS A 151 -2.53 22.96 6.96
N VAL A 152 -2.91 22.31 5.87
CA VAL A 152 -3.67 21.06 5.89
C VAL A 152 -2.71 19.93 5.56
N ILE A 153 -2.76 18.85 6.33
CA ILE A 153 -1.98 17.63 6.07
C ILE A 153 -2.90 16.48 5.71
N VAL A 154 -2.44 15.60 4.82
CA VAL A 154 -3.10 14.34 4.51
C VAL A 154 -2.22 13.22 5.03
N LEU A 155 -2.76 12.41 5.95
CA LEU A 155 -2.05 11.28 6.53
C LEU A 155 -2.80 9.97 6.27
N PRO A 156 -2.10 8.86 5.99
CA PRO A 156 -2.72 7.56 5.76
C PRO A 156 -3.50 7.02 6.97
N ASP A 157 -3.13 7.42 8.19
CA ASP A 157 -3.73 6.95 9.45
C ASP A 157 -4.68 7.97 10.10
N GLY A 158 -4.79 9.19 9.56
CA GLY A 158 -5.80 10.19 9.90
C GLY A 158 -5.76 10.75 11.34
N GLY A 159 -4.76 10.37 12.16
CA GLY A 159 -4.68 10.75 13.57
C GLY A 159 -3.51 11.67 13.93
N GLY A 160 -2.52 11.79 13.04
CA GLY A 160 -1.34 12.63 13.27
C GLY A 160 -1.48 14.07 12.78
N LEU A 161 -0.57 14.93 13.23
CA LEU A 161 -0.32 16.26 12.67
C LEU A 161 1.12 16.41 12.14
N HIS A 162 1.84 15.30 12.07
CA HIS A 162 3.27 15.25 11.72
C HIS A 162 3.46 14.30 10.54
N GLY A 163 3.98 14.81 9.43
CA GLY A 163 4.35 14.01 8.27
C GLY A 163 5.76 14.34 7.77
N ILE A 164 6.10 13.86 6.57
CA ILE A 164 7.46 13.99 6.01
C ILE A 164 7.92 15.44 5.88
N THR A 165 7.01 16.37 5.56
CA THR A 165 7.32 17.81 5.52
C THR A 165 7.68 18.34 6.91
N ASP A 166 7.05 17.85 7.96
CA ASP A 166 7.33 18.26 9.34
C ASP A 166 8.67 17.71 9.81
N THR A 167 9.00 16.47 9.46
CA THR A 167 10.34 15.89 9.67
C THR A 167 11.41 16.74 8.98
N ALA A 168 11.25 17.04 7.70
CA ALA A 168 12.20 17.87 6.95
C ALA A 168 12.35 19.30 7.50
N LEU A 169 11.26 19.92 7.99
CA LEU A 169 11.34 21.22 8.66
C LEU A 169 12.06 21.14 10.01
N SER A 170 11.84 20.07 10.77
CA SER A 170 12.46 19.88 12.09
C SER A 170 13.98 19.74 12.00
N GLU A 171 14.50 19.11 10.94
CA GLU A 171 15.94 19.03 10.65
C GLU A 171 16.56 20.42 10.42
N LEU A 172 15.74 21.40 10.02
CA LEU A 172 16.14 22.79 9.84
C LEU A 172 15.81 23.67 11.06
N GLY A 173 15.36 23.08 12.18
CA GLY A 173 14.95 23.81 13.39
C GLY A 173 13.67 24.64 13.22
N LEU A 174 12.84 24.31 12.22
CA LEU A 174 11.61 25.01 11.91
C LEU A 174 10.38 24.15 12.19
N THR A 175 9.26 24.82 12.43
CA THR A 175 7.95 24.19 12.60
C THR A 175 6.92 24.95 11.78
N ARG A 176 5.85 24.28 11.37
CA ARG A 176 4.70 24.90 10.70
C ARG A 176 3.44 24.71 11.53
N ARG A 177 2.43 25.53 11.26
CA ARG A 177 1.12 25.40 11.91
C ARG A 177 0.20 24.51 11.08
N VAL A 178 0.00 23.26 11.51
CA VAL A 178 -1.00 22.36 10.92
C VAL A 178 -2.35 22.58 11.61
N VAL A 179 -3.36 23.05 10.87
CA VAL A 179 -4.69 23.38 11.40
C VAL A 179 -5.73 22.28 11.13
N LEU A 180 -5.44 21.37 10.19
CA LEU A 180 -6.33 20.28 9.83
C LEU A 180 -5.50 19.08 9.37
N SER A 181 -5.84 17.90 9.87
CA SER A 181 -5.39 16.62 9.34
C SER A 181 -6.58 15.91 8.72
N ILE A 182 -6.40 15.42 7.51
CA ILE A 182 -7.42 14.66 6.79
C ILE A 182 -6.89 13.24 6.60
N LEU A 183 -7.69 12.26 6.99
CA LEU A 183 -7.45 10.87 6.64
C LEU A 183 -7.51 10.75 5.12
N GLN A 184 -6.47 10.21 4.50
CA GLN A 184 -6.56 9.81 3.10
C GLN A 184 -7.66 8.73 3.02
N PRO A 185 -8.82 8.99 2.36
CA PRO A 185 -9.92 8.06 2.40
C PRO A 185 -9.51 6.77 1.68
N MET A 186 -9.31 5.71 2.45
CA MET A 186 -9.32 4.34 1.94
C MET A 186 -10.67 4.14 1.26
N ASP A 187 -10.72 4.18 -0.08
CA ASP A 187 -11.91 4.03 -0.94
C ASP A 187 -13.20 3.76 -0.14
N SER A 188 -13.95 4.83 0.15
CA SER A 188 -15.34 4.68 0.60
C SER A 188 -16.03 3.76 -0.41
N PRO A 189 -16.72 2.68 0.00
CA PRO A 189 -17.57 1.97 -0.94
C PRO A 189 -18.51 2.99 -1.58
N PRO A 190 -18.84 2.86 -2.88
CA PRO A 190 -19.82 3.72 -3.51
C PRO A 190 -21.10 3.60 -2.68
N ARG A 191 -21.55 4.71 -2.10
CA ARG A 191 -22.91 4.77 -1.56
C ARG A 191 -23.83 4.56 -2.76
N CYS A 192 -24.53 3.43 -2.77
CA CYS A 192 -25.69 3.24 -3.63
C CYS A 192 -26.75 4.30 -3.31
#